data_AF-A0A9N7YKD7-F1
#
_entry.id   AF-A0A9N7YKD7-F1
#
_cell.length_a   1.000
_cell.length_b   1.000
_cell.length_c   1.000
_cell.angle_alpha   90.00
_cell.angle_beta   90.00
_cell.angle_gamma   90.00
#
_symmetry.space_group_name_H-M   'P 1'
#
loop_
_entity.id
_entity.type
_entity.pdbx_description
1 polymer ?
#
loop_
_entity_poly.entity_id
_entity_poly.type
_entity_poly.pdbx_seq_one_letter_code
_entity_poly.pdbx_strand_id
1 'polypeptide(L)'
;MLAVELLNVLHRLLLTRDPLAIQLQVTAVVQETIRAAQDHLQRQKNCKGKEEEGEKDSQPGLGEGGDTGELVPGKSLVFAAMELLVFILVRHLPQLNTRVRESPSHAPLRPQRLPEESARLVANTVAILAELPSLCSPAGSMTILPTVLFLITGVLRETAVKTSDSSVPVTVSAALQGIKAIITSPLAQAESIQTQWPCLVRSSLASVLESSQPDESRPDMDEISMLTAITLFLLSASGELIGVTVLQKGCMECFRNGLNSSDPGVQARCYQLLLSVFQHSSRALSTPYIHALAPLMVEKLKAVERSRPGTVAELHAVQEGIRVLENLVSMGEDQNRVQLLALLVPTLISYLLDDNAISSASQISRGLHEFALQNLMQIGPLYPAAFKIVVGAAPELKSRLESAIRANQASNKAKAAARLAQPAVQAAPTIKLKTSFF
;
A
#
# COMPACT_ATOMS: atom_id res chain seq x y z
N MET A 1 -17.66 7.90 -33.57
CA MET A 1 -17.28 8.90 -34.59
C MET A 1 -17.01 10.26 -33.95
N LEU A 2 -18.02 11.00 -33.45
CA LEU A 2 -17.81 12.34 -32.88
C LEU A 2 -16.79 12.40 -31.72
N ALA A 3 -16.86 11.45 -30.77
CA ALA A 3 -15.93 11.41 -29.64
C ALA A 3 -14.46 11.15 -30.08
N VAL A 4 -14.26 10.35 -31.14
CA VAL A 4 -12.93 10.06 -31.68
C VAL A 4 -12.35 11.30 -32.36
N GLU A 5 -13.16 11.98 -33.17
CA GLU A 5 -12.78 13.24 -33.82
C GLU A 5 -12.45 14.33 -32.80
N LEU A 6 -13.25 14.43 -31.73
CA LEU A 6 -12.99 15.33 -30.60
C LEU A 6 -11.61 15.06 -30.00
N LEU A 7 -11.31 13.82 -29.63
CA LEU A 7 -10.01 13.47 -29.04
C LEU A 7 -8.84 13.73 -30.00
N ASN A 8 -9.01 13.50 -31.30
CA ASN A 8 -8.00 13.82 -32.31
C ASN A 8 -7.77 15.34 -32.46
N VAL A 9 -8.82 16.16 -32.34
CA VAL A 9 -8.69 17.62 -32.31
C VAL A 9 -7.95 18.07 -31.05
N LEU A 10 -8.31 17.52 -29.89
CA LEU A 10 -7.66 17.83 -28.62
C LEU A 10 -6.18 17.40 -28.62
N HIS A 11 -5.86 16.24 -29.19
CA HIS A 11 -4.48 15.78 -29.32
C HIS A 11 -3.64 16.76 -30.18
N ARG A 12 -4.16 17.19 -31.34
CA ARG A 12 -3.49 18.21 -32.18
C ARG A 12 -3.36 19.56 -31.47
N LEU A 13 -4.33 19.94 -30.64
CA LEU A 13 -4.25 21.12 -29.80
C LEU A 13 -3.08 21.02 -28.82
N LEU A 14 -2.90 19.86 -28.16
CA LEU A 14 -1.78 19.62 -27.25
C LEU A 14 -0.41 19.62 -27.96
N LEU A 15 -0.34 19.13 -29.20
CA LEU A 15 0.89 19.16 -30.00
C LEU A 15 1.34 20.60 -30.35
N THR A 16 0.38 21.52 -30.45
CA THR A 16 0.62 22.91 -30.90
C THR A 16 0.59 23.92 -29.77
N ARG A 17 -0.01 23.59 -28.61
CA ARG A 17 -0.17 24.48 -27.45
C ARG A 17 0.31 23.82 -26.18
N ASP A 18 1.28 24.46 -25.53
CA ASP A 18 1.93 23.97 -24.32
C ASP A 18 1.34 24.38 -22.95
N PRO A 19 0.56 25.47 -22.79
CA PRO A 19 0.16 25.92 -21.45
C PRO A 19 -0.49 24.81 -20.61
N LEU A 20 -0.03 24.64 -19.36
CA LEU A 20 -0.51 23.60 -18.45
C LEU A 20 -2.04 23.67 -18.21
N ALA A 21 -2.59 24.88 -18.20
CA ALA A 21 -4.03 25.11 -18.11
C ALA A 21 -4.81 24.45 -19.27
N ILE A 22 -4.27 24.48 -20.49
CA ILE A 22 -4.88 23.81 -21.66
C ILE A 22 -4.81 22.30 -21.47
N GLN A 23 -3.66 21.77 -21.01
CA GLN A 23 -3.50 20.34 -20.78
C GLN A 23 -4.48 19.81 -19.73
N LEU A 24 -4.69 20.55 -18.65
CA LEU A 24 -5.68 20.23 -17.62
C LEU A 24 -7.11 20.23 -18.16
N GLN A 25 -7.49 21.26 -18.93
CA GLN A 25 -8.82 21.35 -19.55
C GLN A 25 -9.05 20.21 -20.56
N VAL A 26 -8.06 19.93 -21.41
CA VAL A 26 -8.11 18.82 -22.37
C VAL A 26 -8.31 17.50 -21.62
N THR A 27 -7.54 17.25 -20.56
CA THR A 27 -7.63 16.03 -19.77
C THR A 27 -9.00 15.88 -19.11
N ALA A 28 -9.59 16.97 -18.62
CA ALA A 28 -10.94 16.97 -18.07
C ALA A 28 -12.00 16.60 -19.12
N VAL A 29 -11.90 17.15 -20.34
CA VAL A 29 -12.80 16.80 -21.45
C VAL A 29 -12.65 15.32 -21.83
N VAL A 30 -11.41 14.81 -21.87
CA VAL A 30 -11.15 13.38 -22.14
C VAL A 30 -11.80 12.51 -21.07
N GLN A 31 -11.63 12.85 -19.78
CA GLN A 31 -12.21 12.10 -18.68
C GLN A 31 -13.74 12.01 -18.78
N GLU A 32 -14.42 13.13 -19.03
CA GLU A 32 -15.88 13.14 -19.20
C GLU A 32 -16.33 12.37 -20.44
N THR A 33 -15.54 12.40 -21.52
CA THR A 33 -15.82 11.62 -22.72
C THR A 33 -15.70 10.11 -22.46
N ILE A 34 -14.68 9.68 -21.72
CA ILE A 34 -14.48 8.27 -21.33
C ILE A 34 -15.61 7.81 -20.40
N ARG A 35 -15.98 8.61 -19.39
CA ARG A 35 -17.10 8.31 -18.50
C ARG A 35 -18.42 8.16 -19.27
N ALA A 36 -18.72 9.09 -20.18
CA ALA A 36 -19.91 9.01 -21.01
C ALA A 36 -19.94 7.74 -21.88
N ALA A 37 -18.80 7.32 -22.42
CA ALA A 37 -18.67 6.09 -23.18
C ALA A 37 -18.85 4.84 -22.31
N GLN A 38 -18.32 4.83 -21.08
CA GLN A 38 -18.50 3.73 -20.12
C GLN A 38 -19.98 3.58 -19.75
N ASP A 39 -20.62 4.70 -19.43
CA ASP A 39 -22.04 4.80 -19.14
C ASP A 39 -22.90 4.24 -20.29
N HIS A 40 -22.56 4.60 -21.53
CA HIS A 40 -23.24 4.11 -22.72
C HIS A 40 -23.07 2.60 -22.87
N LEU A 41 -21.84 2.09 -22.73
CA LEU A 41 -21.55 0.66 -22.83
C LEU A 41 -22.23 -0.13 -21.70
N GLN A 42 -22.26 0.39 -20.48
CA GLN A 42 -22.92 -0.25 -19.35
C GLN A 42 -24.44 -0.30 -19.54
N ARG A 43 -25.07 0.75 -20.09
CA ARG A 43 -26.48 0.70 -20.48
C ARG A 43 -26.75 -0.36 -21.54
N GLN A 44 -25.87 -0.50 -22.54
CA GLN A 44 -25.99 -1.57 -23.53
C GLN A 44 -25.90 -2.97 -22.90
N LYS A 45 -24.94 -3.19 -22.00
CA LYS A 45 -24.78 -4.46 -21.25
C LYS A 45 -26.04 -4.78 -20.44
N ASN A 46 -26.62 -3.78 -19.76
CA ASN A 46 -27.82 -3.94 -18.95
C ASN A 46 -29.09 -4.18 -19.76
N CYS A 47 -29.21 -3.62 -20.97
CA CYS A 47 -30.35 -3.88 -21.84
C CYS A 47 -30.31 -5.30 -22.42
N LYS A 48 -29.14 -5.74 -22.91
CA LYS A 48 -28.97 -7.10 -23.46
C LYS A 48 -29.13 -8.18 -22.40
N GLY A 49 -28.62 -7.95 -21.19
CA GLY A 49 -28.78 -8.90 -20.07
C GLY A 49 -30.24 -9.13 -19.62
N LYS A 50 -31.20 -8.27 -20.02
CA LYS A 50 -32.64 -8.49 -19.76
C LYS A 50 -33.34 -9.29 -20.87
N GLU A 51 -32.75 -9.38 -22.05
CA GLU A 51 -33.29 -10.11 -23.20
C GLU A 51 -32.79 -11.58 -23.23
N GLU A 52 -31.70 -11.88 -22.53
CA GLU A 52 -30.99 -13.18 -22.54
C GLU A 52 -31.33 -14.14 -21.37
N GLU A 53 -32.48 -14.02 -20.69
CA GLU A 53 -32.94 -15.07 -19.74
C GLU A 53 -33.32 -16.40 -20.46
N GLY A 54 -33.28 -16.45 -21.80
CA GLY A 54 -33.75 -17.57 -22.61
C GLY A 54 -32.73 -18.35 -23.44
N GLU A 55 -31.55 -17.83 -23.78
CA GLU A 55 -30.59 -18.52 -24.66
C GLU A 55 -29.15 -18.44 -24.14
N LYS A 56 -28.65 -19.59 -23.67
CA LYS A 56 -27.22 -19.83 -23.43
C LYS A 56 -26.52 -19.97 -24.77
N ASP A 57 -26.06 -18.88 -25.37
CA ASP A 57 -24.91 -18.98 -26.26
C ASP A 57 -24.13 -17.66 -26.31
N SER A 58 -22.91 -17.70 -25.78
CA SER A 58 -21.78 -16.83 -26.14
C SER A 58 -22.04 -15.30 -26.14
N GLN A 59 -21.79 -14.62 -25.00
CA GLN A 59 -21.79 -13.15 -24.94
C GLN A 59 -20.86 -12.56 -26.04
N PRO A 60 -21.38 -11.85 -27.06
CA PRO A 60 -20.55 -11.28 -28.10
C PRO A 60 -19.69 -10.15 -27.51
N GLY A 61 -18.44 -10.01 -27.97
CA GLY A 61 -17.41 -9.08 -27.46
C GLY A 61 -17.82 -7.61 -27.37
N LEU A 62 -18.65 -7.28 -26.37
CA LEU A 62 -19.15 -5.94 -26.08
C LEU A 62 -18.01 -5.04 -25.64
N GLY A 63 -17.87 -3.91 -26.33
CA GLY A 63 -16.77 -2.96 -26.17
C GLY A 63 -15.86 -2.95 -27.39
N GLU A 64 -14.86 -2.08 -27.38
CA GLU A 64 -13.92 -2.01 -28.50
C GLU A 64 -13.01 -3.25 -28.57
N GLY A 65 -12.58 -3.60 -29.80
CA GLY A 65 -11.75 -4.78 -30.07
C GLY A 65 -12.53 -6.04 -30.46
N GLY A 66 -13.81 -6.16 -30.08
CA GLY A 66 -14.61 -7.36 -30.37
C GLY A 66 -13.89 -8.66 -29.99
N ASP A 67 -13.99 -9.67 -30.84
CA ASP A 67 -13.36 -10.98 -30.57
C ASP A 67 -11.88 -11.02 -31.00
N THR A 68 -11.45 -10.14 -31.91
CA THR A 68 -10.08 -10.11 -32.44
C THR A 68 -9.13 -9.29 -31.57
N GLY A 69 -9.67 -8.41 -30.74
CA GLY A 69 -8.91 -7.42 -29.98
C GLY A 69 -8.38 -6.25 -30.81
N GLU A 70 -8.79 -6.13 -32.07
CA GLU A 70 -8.26 -5.11 -32.99
C GLU A 70 -8.84 -3.72 -32.68
N LEU A 71 -7.96 -2.77 -32.34
CA LEU A 71 -8.30 -1.36 -32.14
C LEU A 71 -7.79 -0.55 -33.34
N VAL A 72 -8.70 -0.14 -34.21
CA VAL A 72 -8.34 0.55 -35.46
C VAL A 72 -8.09 2.04 -35.21
N PRO A 73 -6.88 2.57 -35.52
CA PRO A 73 -6.58 3.99 -35.42
C PRO A 73 -7.58 4.85 -36.20
N GLY A 74 -7.97 6.00 -35.63
CA GLY A 74 -8.97 6.90 -36.21
C GLY A 74 -10.42 6.41 -36.11
N LYS A 75 -10.68 5.18 -35.65
CA LYS A 75 -12.04 4.67 -35.37
C LYS A 75 -12.26 4.32 -33.90
N SER A 76 -11.22 3.88 -33.21
CA SER A 76 -11.23 3.49 -31.80
C SER A 76 -11.12 4.73 -30.89
N LEU A 77 -12.07 4.87 -29.96
CA LEU A 77 -12.01 5.88 -28.91
C LEU A 77 -10.87 5.59 -27.94
N VAL A 78 -10.68 4.31 -27.60
CA VAL A 78 -9.64 3.86 -26.68
C VAL A 78 -8.26 4.17 -27.23
N PHE A 79 -8.02 3.92 -28.52
CA PHE A 79 -6.77 4.24 -29.18
C PHE A 79 -6.50 5.75 -29.20
N ALA A 80 -7.48 6.56 -29.61
CA ALA A 80 -7.35 8.02 -29.62
C ALA A 80 -7.10 8.60 -28.21
N ALA A 81 -7.72 8.01 -27.17
CA ALA A 81 -7.48 8.37 -25.80
C ALA A 81 -6.06 8.01 -25.35
N MET A 82 -5.59 6.79 -25.66
CA MET A 82 -4.22 6.39 -25.34
C MET A 82 -3.19 7.29 -25.99
N GLU A 83 -3.31 7.62 -27.28
CA GLU A 83 -2.37 8.53 -27.96
C GLU A 83 -2.24 9.88 -27.25
N LEU A 84 -3.37 10.44 -26.83
CA LEU A 84 -3.43 11.70 -26.08
C LEU A 84 -2.80 11.56 -24.69
N LEU A 85 -3.15 10.53 -23.93
CA LEU A 85 -2.68 10.34 -22.56
C LEU A 85 -1.19 9.99 -22.51
N VAL A 86 -0.70 9.16 -23.44
CA VAL A 86 0.73 8.86 -23.62
C VAL A 86 1.50 10.13 -23.94
N PHE A 87 0.98 10.99 -24.81
CA PHE A 87 1.60 12.27 -25.11
C PHE A 87 1.77 13.14 -23.85
N ILE A 88 0.73 13.27 -23.03
CA ILE A 88 0.81 14.01 -21.77
C ILE A 88 1.84 13.39 -20.83
N LEU A 89 1.80 12.06 -20.64
CA LEU A 89 2.73 11.37 -19.76
C LEU A 89 4.19 11.55 -20.21
N VAL A 90 4.51 11.28 -21.47
CA VAL A 90 5.89 11.40 -21.97
C VAL A 90 6.37 12.85 -21.99
N ARG A 91 5.46 13.83 -22.10
CA ARG A 91 5.79 15.25 -21.98
C ARG A 91 6.27 15.63 -20.57
N HIS A 92 5.59 15.16 -19.52
CA HIS A 92 5.94 15.45 -18.13
C HIS A 92 6.96 14.48 -17.54
N LEU A 93 7.03 13.26 -18.08
CA LEU A 93 7.91 12.17 -17.66
C LEU A 93 8.58 11.56 -18.90
N PRO A 94 9.54 12.26 -19.53
CA PRO A 94 10.22 11.79 -20.74
C PRO A 94 10.96 10.47 -20.58
N GLN A 95 11.28 10.09 -19.33
CA GLN A 95 11.92 8.81 -18.97
C GLN A 95 11.04 7.59 -19.23
N LEU A 96 9.72 7.78 -19.43
CA LEU A 96 8.82 6.71 -19.85
C LEU A 96 9.08 6.26 -21.28
N ASN A 97 9.77 7.08 -22.09
CA ASN A 97 10.19 6.69 -23.42
C ASN A 97 11.49 5.87 -23.35
N THR A 98 11.39 4.57 -23.64
CA THR A 98 12.53 3.64 -23.59
C THR A 98 13.71 4.07 -24.46
N ARG A 99 13.44 4.72 -25.61
CA ARG A 99 14.48 5.24 -26.51
C ARG A 99 15.30 6.37 -25.89
N VAL A 100 14.69 7.15 -25.00
CA VAL A 100 15.38 8.23 -24.27
C VAL A 100 16.27 7.64 -23.17
N ARG A 101 15.83 6.53 -22.55
CA ARG A 101 16.59 5.82 -21.50
C ARG A 101 17.84 5.11 -22.02
N GLU A 102 17.80 4.59 -23.25
CA GLU A 102 18.90 3.84 -23.87
C GLU A 102 19.93 4.72 -24.61
N SER A 103 19.66 6.03 -24.74
CA SER A 103 20.51 6.92 -25.54
C SER A 103 21.71 7.43 -24.73
N PRO A 104 22.96 7.11 -25.11
CA PRO A 104 24.17 7.52 -24.36
C PRO A 104 24.43 9.05 -24.41
N SER A 105 23.73 9.77 -25.29
CA SER A 105 23.81 11.21 -25.51
C SER A 105 22.91 12.05 -24.59
N HIS A 106 21.98 11.42 -23.87
CA HIS A 106 21.17 12.11 -22.87
C HIS A 106 21.74 11.83 -21.48
N ALA A 107 22.05 12.88 -20.72
CA ALA A 107 22.38 12.72 -19.31
C ALA A 107 21.23 11.95 -18.63
N PRO A 108 21.49 10.95 -17.77
CA PRO A 108 20.44 10.24 -17.07
C PRO A 108 19.60 11.28 -16.31
N LEU A 109 18.37 11.48 -16.77
CA LEU A 109 17.43 12.39 -16.13
C LEU A 109 17.15 11.79 -14.77
N ARG A 110 17.57 12.46 -13.70
CA ARG A 110 17.28 12.01 -12.35
C ARG A 110 15.76 12.02 -12.15
N PRO A 111 15.19 11.06 -11.37
CA PRO A 111 13.82 11.16 -10.90
C PRO A 111 13.63 12.54 -10.26
N GLN A 112 12.69 13.33 -10.77
CA GLN A 112 12.52 14.72 -10.35
C GLN A 112 11.10 14.92 -9.84
N ARG A 113 11.00 15.64 -8.71
CA ARG A 113 9.70 16.04 -8.18
C ARG A 113 9.00 16.93 -9.20
N LEU A 114 7.81 16.51 -9.61
CA LEU A 114 6.96 17.31 -10.48
C LEU A 114 6.39 18.51 -9.70
N PRO A 115 6.24 19.67 -10.34
CA PRO A 115 5.42 20.77 -9.81
C PRO A 115 4.01 20.26 -9.47
N GLU A 116 3.36 20.83 -8.46
CA GLU A 116 2.07 20.34 -7.95
C GLU A 116 0.98 20.25 -9.03
N GLU A 117 0.89 21.26 -9.90
CA GLU A 117 -0.07 21.24 -11.02
C GLU A 117 0.24 20.14 -12.04
N SER A 118 1.53 19.91 -12.37
CA SER A 118 1.96 18.82 -13.26
C SER A 118 1.74 17.45 -12.62
N ALA A 119 1.98 17.32 -11.31
CA ALA A 119 1.73 16.09 -10.56
C ALA A 119 0.23 15.74 -10.57
N ARG A 120 -0.66 16.72 -10.39
CA ARG A 120 -2.11 16.54 -10.51
C ARG A 120 -2.53 16.14 -11.91
N LEU A 121 -1.96 16.77 -12.94
CA LEU A 121 -2.21 16.39 -14.33
C LEU A 121 -1.80 14.94 -14.62
N VAL A 122 -0.59 14.54 -14.21
CA VAL A 122 -0.09 13.16 -14.37
C VAL A 122 -0.97 12.18 -13.59
N ALA A 123 -1.36 12.50 -12.36
CA ALA A 123 -2.26 11.68 -11.56
C ALA A 123 -3.62 11.47 -12.25
N ASN A 124 -4.24 12.54 -12.78
CA ASN A 124 -5.49 12.46 -13.53
C ASN A 124 -5.32 11.63 -14.82
N THR A 125 -4.21 11.81 -15.53
CA THR A 125 -3.89 11.05 -16.75
C THR A 125 -3.78 9.55 -16.47
N VAL A 126 -3.11 9.18 -15.37
CA VAL A 126 -3.01 7.79 -14.90
C VAL A 126 -4.37 7.21 -14.53
N ALA A 127 -5.22 7.98 -13.85
CA ALA A 127 -6.57 7.54 -13.51
C ALA A 127 -7.40 7.21 -14.76
N ILE A 128 -7.38 8.09 -15.77
CA ILE A 128 -8.08 7.86 -17.04
C ILE A 128 -7.50 6.62 -17.76
N LEU A 129 -6.17 6.47 -17.81
CA LEU A 129 -5.53 5.31 -18.43
C LEU A 129 -6.00 3.98 -17.80
N ALA A 130 -6.14 3.93 -16.48
CA ALA A 130 -6.62 2.75 -15.76
C ALA A 130 -8.10 2.44 -16.03
N GLU A 131 -8.88 3.43 -16.43
CA GLU A 131 -10.30 3.28 -16.78
C GLU A 131 -10.51 2.77 -18.20
N LEU A 132 -9.59 3.04 -19.15
CA LEU A 132 -9.74 2.66 -20.57
C LEU A 132 -10.05 1.17 -20.82
N PRO A 133 -9.45 0.19 -20.13
CA PRO A 133 -9.77 -1.23 -20.32
C PRO A 133 -11.26 -1.56 -20.18
N SER A 134 -12.02 -0.81 -19.38
CA SER A 134 -13.45 -1.04 -19.18
C SER A 134 -14.33 -0.73 -20.40
N LEU A 135 -13.81 0.04 -21.37
CA LEU A 135 -14.44 0.32 -22.66
C LEU A 135 -14.21 -0.80 -23.69
N CYS A 136 -13.28 -1.70 -23.40
CA CYS A 136 -12.91 -2.78 -24.31
C CYS A 136 -13.70 -4.06 -24.03
N SER A 137 -13.81 -4.87 -25.08
CA SER A 137 -13.99 -6.32 -24.96
C SER A 137 -12.79 -6.95 -24.20
N PRO A 138 -12.90 -8.21 -23.71
CA PRO A 138 -11.75 -8.89 -23.09
C PRO A 138 -10.52 -8.96 -24.02
N ALA A 139 -10.71 -9.29 -25.31
CA ALA A 139 -9.62 -9.34 -26.28
C ALA A 139 -9.03 -7.93 -26.53
N GLY A 140 -9.88 -6.91 -26.71
CA GLY A 140 -9.42 -5.53 -26.90
C GLY A 140 -8.68 -4.96 -25.68
N SER A 141 -9.08 -5.39 -24.47
CA SER A 141 -8.42 -5.02 -23.22
C SER A 141 -6.98 -5.55 -23.19
N MET A 142 -6.79 -6.82 -23.55
CA MET A 142 -5.46 -7.42 -23.61
C MET A 142 -4.53 -6.78 -24.65
N THR A 143 -5.08 -6.17 -25.70
CA THR A 143 -4.29 -5.39 -26.67
C THR A 143 -3.64 -4.15 -26.04
N ILE A 144 -4.32 -3.46 -25.11
CA ILE A 144 -3.83 -2.19 -24.53
C ILE A 144 -3.18 -2.34 -23.16
N LEU A 145 -3.58 -3.36 -22.39
CA LEU A 145 -3.16 -3.53 -21.00
C LEU A 145 -1.63 -3.59 -20.81
N PRO A 146 -0.82 -4.23 -21.67
CA PRO A 146 0.63 -4.18 -21.56
C PRO A 146 1.17 -2.76 -21.58
N THR A 147 0.67 -1.90 -22.48
CA THR A 147 1.07 -0.50 -22.57
C THR A 147 0.57 0.30 -21.37
N VAL A 148 -0.69 0.11 -20.96
CA VAL A 148 -1.26 0.80 -19.81
C VAL A 148 -0.49 0.48 -18.53
N LEU A 149 -0.26 -0.81 -18.23
CA LEU A 149 0.49 -1.22 -17.05
C LEU A 149 1.95 -0.76 -17.11
N PHE A 150 2.60 -0.81 -18.28
CA PHE A 150 3.95 -0.25 -18.46
C PHE A 150 4.00 1.24 -18.10
N LEU A 151 3.03 2.03 -18.58
CA LEU A 151 2.98 3.46 -18.28
C LEU A 151 2.70 3.73 -16.79
N ILE A 152 1.72 3.05 -16.20
CA ILE A 152 1.35 3.26 -14.80
C ILE A 152 2.49 2.82 -13.86
N THR A 153 3.10 1.66 -14.10
CA THR A 153 4.29 1.20 -13.33
C THR A 153 5.50 2.09 -13.57
N GLY A 154 5.66 2.64 -14.77
CA GLY A 154 6.66 3.65 -15.07
C GLY A 154 6.42 4.96 -14.29
N VAL A 155 5.19 5.46 -14.21
CA VAL A 155 4.86 6.65 -13.41
C VAL A 155 5.14 6.41 -11.94
N LEU A 156 4.76 5.24 -11.41
CA LEU A 156 5.11 4.83 -10.05
C LEU A 156 6.63 4.90 -9.85
N ARG A 157 7.41 4.25 -10.73
CA ARG A 157 8.87 4.24 -10.67
C ARG A 157 9.42 5.67 -10.65
N GLU A 158 9.06 6.51 -11.61
CA GLU A 158 9.67 7.85 -11.75
C GLU A 158 9.21 8.87 -10.72
N THR A 159 8.10 8.63 -10.02
CA THR A 159 7.56 9.59 -9.06
C THR A 159 7.57 9.12 -7.61
N ALA A 160 7.94 7.86 -7.34
CA ALA A 160 8.19 7.32 -6.01
C ALA A 160 9.53 7.84 -5.46
N VAL A 161 9.54 9.12 -5.08
CA VAL A 161 10.70 9.83 -4.52
C VAL A 161 10.37 10.24 -3.08
N LYS A 162 11.32 10.05 -2.16
CA LYS A 162 11.20 10.42 -0.74
C LYS A 162 10.89 11.91 -0.62
N THR A 163 9.85 12.25 0.14
CA THR A 163 9.48 13.63 0.42
C THR A 163 9.90 14.01 1.84
N SER A 164 10.25 15.29 2.05
CA SER A 164 10.69 15.80 3.36
C SER A 164 9.65 15.67 4.47
N ASP A 165 8.37 15.65 4.09
CA ASP A 165 7.20 15.50 4.96
C ASP A 165 6.70 14.05 5.05
N SER A 166 7.38 13.09 4.42
CA SER A 166 6.96 11.68 4.33
C SER A 166 5.56 11.46 3.74
N SER A 167 5.03 12.43 2.98
CA SER A 167 3.76 12.30 2.27
C SER A 167 3.91 11.50 0.98
N VAL A 168 2.90 10.69 0.65
CA VAL A 168 2.89 9.93 -0.60
C VAL A 168 2.51 10.87 -1.75
N PRO A 169 3.31 10.99 -2.82
CA PRO A 169 2.97 11.82 -3.97
C PRO A 169 1.62 11.43 -4.59
N VAL A 170 0.86 12.41 -5.08
CA VAL A 170 -0.45 12.16 -5.72
C VAL A 170 -0.34 11.26 -6.94
N THR A 171 0.78 11.33 -7.67
CA THR A 171 1.08 10.47 -8.82
C THR A 171 1.29 9.02 -8.43
N VAL A 172 2.00 8.77 -7.33
CA VAL A 172 2.17 7.43 -6.75
C VAL A 172 0.82 6.88 -6.30
N SER A 173 0.03 7.69 -5.60
CA SER A 173 -1.31 7.29 -5.16
C SER A 173 -2.19 6.92 -6.36
N ALA A 174 -2.21 7.73 -7.41
CA ALA A 174 -2.94 7.44 -8.63
C ALA A 174 -2.44 6.17 -9.32
N ALA A 175 -1.13 5.95 -9.38
CA ALA A 175 -0.56 4.75 -9.98
C ALA A 175 -0.93 3.48 -9.21
N LEU A 176 -0.84 3.49 -7.88
CA LEU A 176 -1.24 2.37 -7.04
C LEU A 176 -2.74 2.06 -7.19
N GLN A 177 -3.60 3.09 -7.22
CA GLN A 177 -5.04 2.90 -7.45
C GLN A 177 -5.33 2.38 -8.86
N GLY A 178 -4.63 2.87 -9.88
CA GLY A 178 -4.77 2.40 -11.25
C GLY A 178 -4.37 0.94 -11.43
N ILE A 179 -3.23 0.53 -10.86
CA ILE A 179 -2.79 -0.87 -10.83
C ILE A 179 -3.84 -1.72 -10.13
N LYS A 180 -4.34 -1.29 -8.97
CA LYS A 180 -5.38 -1.99 -8.23
C LYS A 180 -6.63 -2.19 -9.07
N ALA A 181 -7.15 -1.11 -9.66
CA ALA A 181 -8.36 -1.13 -10.46
C ALA A 181 -8.26 -2.11 -11.64
N ILE A 182 -7.10 -2.15 -12.31
CA ILE A 182 -6.84 -3.08 -13.40
C ILE A 182 -6.80 -4.52 -12.88
N ILE A 183 -6.02 -4.80 -11.84
CA ILE A 183 -5.84 -6.17 -11.32
C ILE A 183 -7.15 -6.75 -10.78
N THR A 184 -7.95 -5.94 -10.07
CA THR A 184 -9.22 -6.39 -9.49
C THR A 184 -10.40 -6.29 -10.47
N SER A 185 -10.14 -5.94 -11.74
CA SER A 185 -11.19 -5.79 -12.74
C SER A 185 -11.89 -7.11 -13.01
N PRO A 186 -13.22 -7.13 -13.21
CA PRO A 186 -13.93 -8.32 -13.68
C PRO A 186 -13.40 -8.87 -15.01
N LEU A 187 -12.76 -8.02 -15.83
CA LEU A 187 -12.11 -8.43 -17.07
C LEU A 187 -11.03 -9.49 -16.84
N ALA A 188 -10.33 -9.42 -15.70
CA ALA A 188 -9.31 -10.39 -15.30
C ALA A 188 -9.86 -11.82 -15.13
N GLN A 189 -11.17 -11.96 -14.96
CA GLN A 189 -11.84 -13.25 -14.77
C GLN A 189 -12.34 -13.85 -16.09
N ALA A 190 -12.30 -13.12 -17.20
CA ALA A 190 -12.78 -13.62 -18.50
C ALA A 190 -11.92 -14.79 -18.99
N GLU A 191 -12.55 -15.91 -19.34
CA GLU A 191 -11.87 -17.14 -19.77
C GLU A 191 -10.95 -16.93 -20.98
N SER A 192 -11.36 -16.07 -21.92
CA SER A 192 -10.62 -15.79 -23.15
C SER A 192 -9.22 -15.22 -22.93
N ILE A 193 -8.94 -14.62 -21.76
CA ILE A 193 -7.66 -13.98 -21.47
C ILE A 193 -6.82 -14.71 -20.40
N GLN A 194 -7.34 -15.81 -19.83
CA GLN A 194 -6.72 -16.52 -18.70
C GLN A 194 -5.31 -17.06 -18.98
N THR A 195 -4.95 -17.27 -20.25
CA THR A 195 -3.61 -17.75 -20.62
C THR A 195 -2.57 -16.62 -20.63
N GLN A 196 -2.97 -15.40 -21.01
CA GLN A 196 -2.07 -14.26 -21.15
C GLN A 196 -2.03 -13.39 -19.88
N TRP A 197 -3.15 -13.31 -19.17
CA TRP A 197 -3.31 -12.49 -17.97
C TRP A 197 -2.25 -12.76 -16.89
N PRO A 198 -1.95 -14.02 -16.50
CA PRO A 198 -0.92 -14.28 -15.50
C PRO A 198 0.47 -13.79 -15.94
N CYS A 199 0.83 -13.95 -17.22
CA CYS A 199 2.10 -13.46 -17.75
C CYS A 199 2.21 -11.94 -17.65
N LEU A 200 1.14 -11.21 -17.96
CA LEU A 200 1.09 -9.76 -17.86
C LEU A 200 1.23 -9.27 -16.42
N VAL A 201 0.49 -9.86 -15.48
CA VAL A 201 0.59 -9.54 -14.04
C VAL A 201 2.00 -9.81 -13.53
N ARG A 202 2.55 -10.99 -13.85
CA ARG A 202 3.91 -11.41 -13.46
C ARG A 202 4.97 -10.47 -14.02
N SER A 203 4.86 -10.09 -15.29
CA SER A 203 5.78 -9.14 -15.92
C SER A 203 5.70 -7.76 -15.28
N SER A 204 4.49 -7.29 -14.95
CA SER A 204 4.28 -5.99 -14.32
C SER A 204 4.89 -5.96 -12.91
N LEU A 205 4.70 -7.02 -12.12
CA LEU A 205 5.36 -7.16 -10.81
C LEU A 205 6.89 -7.25 -10.98
N ALA A 206 7.39 -7.99 -11.97
CA ALA A 206 8.82 -8.07 -12.25
C ALA A 206 9.42 -6.68 -12.51
N SER A 207 8.75 -5.83 -13.30
CA SER A 207 9.19 -4.46 -13.55
C SER A 207 9.18 -3.59 -12.28
N VAL A 208 8.20 -3.76 -11.38
CA VAL A 208 8.19 -3.07 -10.08
C VAL A 208 9.33 -3.56 -9.18
N LEU A 209 9.60 -4.87 -9.16
CA LEU A 209 10.70 -5.45 -8.39
C LEU A 209 12.06 -4.96 -8.87
N GLU A 210 12.29 -4.98 -10.18
CA GLU A 210 13.50 -4.44 -10.81
C GLU A 210 13.70 -2.96 -10.46
N SER A 211 12.61 -2.19 -10.48
CA SER A 211 12.62 -0.77 -10.13
C SER A 211 12.87 -0.52 -8.64
N SER A 212 12.65 -1.51 -7.78
CA SER A 212 12.83 -1.40 -6.32
C SER A 212 14.23 -1.80 -5.83
N GLN A 213 15.08 -2.28 -6.74
CA GLN A 213 16.46 -2.64 -6.42
C GLN A 213 17.23 -1.36 -6.06
N PRO A 214 18.15 -1.41 -5.07
CA PRO A 214 19.00 -0.28 -4.75
C PRO A 214 19.87 0.09 -5.96
N ASP A 215 19.73 1.32 -6.42
CA ASP A 215 20.45 1.87 -7.57
C ASP A 215 21.09 3.20 -7.14
N GLU A 216 22.41 3.29 -7.24
CA GLU A 216 23.20 4.50 -6.92
C GLU A 216 22.74 5.73 -7.73
N SER A 217 22.09 5.53 -8.88
CA SER A 217 21.53 6.60 -9.69
C SER A 217 20.20 7.16 -9.14
N ARG A 218 19.57 6.48 -8.17
CA ARG A 218 18.27 6.82 -7.57
C ARG A 218 18.30 6.76 -6.03
N PRO A 219 19.17 7.55 -5.35
CA PRO A 219 19.30 7.50 -3.90
C PRO A 219 18.03 7.92 -3.15
N ASP A 220 17.18 8.74 -3.78
CA ASP A 220 15.97 9.28 -3.18
C ASP A 220 14.72 8.41 -3.44
N MET A 221 14.87 7.17 -3.90
CA MET A 221 13.71 6.29 -4.15
C MET A 221 12.91 6.03 -2.86
N ASP A 222 11.59 6.18 -2.93
CA ASP A 222 10.72 5.88 -1.80
C ASP A 222 10.43 4.38 -1.68
N GLU A 223 11.19 3.72 -0.80
CA GLU A 223 11.06 2.30 -0.44
C GLU A 223 9.64 1.94 0.00
N ILE A 224 8.94 2.84 0.71
CA ILE A 224 7.58 2.59 1.20
C ILE A 224 6.59 2.44 0.04
N SER A 225 6.67 3.34 -0.94
CA SER A 225 5.82 3.28 -2.14
C SER A 225 6.05 1.99 -2.94
N MET A 226 7.31 1.58 -3.10
CA MET A 226 7.65 0.35 -3.81
C MET A 226 7.16 -0.90 -3.05
N LEU A 227 7.36 -0.97 -1.74
CA LEU A 227 6.83 -2.06 -0.90
C LEU A 227 5.30 -2.10 -0.93
N THR A 228 4.65 -0.94 -0.95
CA THR A 228 3.19 -0.86 -1.06
C THR A 228 2.69 -1.41 -2.39
N ALA A 229 3.38 -1.10 -3.50
CA ALA A 229 3.05 -1.66 -4.81
C ALA A 229 3.23 -3.18 -4.85
N ILE A 230 4.34 -3.70 -4.34
CA ILE A 230 4.59 -5.16 -4.25
C ILE A 230 3.48 -5.83 -3.44
N THR A 231 3.15 -5.27 -2.27
CA THR A 231 2.08 -5.78 -1.41
C THR A 231 0.73 -5.80 -2.14
N LEU A 232 0.43 -4.74 -2.90
CA LEU A 232 -0.80 -4.65 -3.69
C LEU A 232 -0.93 -5.80 -4.69
N PHE A 233 0.14 -6.11 -5.44
CA PHE A 233 0.17 -7.26 -6.34
C PHE A 233 -0.05 -8.58 -5.58
N LEU A 234 0.66 -8.78 -4.46
CA LEU A 234 0.53 -10.01 -3.66
C LEU A 234 -0.89 -10.24 -3.15
N LEU A 235 -1.56 -9.17 -2.69
CA LEU A 235 -2.92 -9.27 -2.15
C LEU A 235 -3.99 -9.36 -3.24
N SER A 236 -3.80 -8.68 -4.37
CA SER A 236 -4.84 -8.54 -5.40
C SER A 236 -4.76 -9.58 -6.51
N ALA A 237 -3.58 -10.14 -6.76
CA ALA A 237 -3.30 -11.13 -7.81
C ALA A 237 -2.61 -12.39 -7.28
N SER A 238 -3.02 -12.85 -6.09
CA SER A 238 -2.36 -13.99 -5.44
C SER A 238 -2.42 -15.28 -6.28
N GLY A 239 -3.53 -15.52 -6.99
CA GLY A 239 -3.71 -16.70 -7.84
C GLY A 239 -2.70 -16.79 -8.98
N GLU A 240 -2.31 -15.65 -9.53
CA GLU A 240 -1.35 -15.55 -10.63
C GLU A 240 0.09 -15.69 -10.15
N LEU A 241 0.37 -15.37 -8.89
CA LEU A 241 1.73 -15.27 -8.34
C LEU A 241 2.19 -16.52 -7.57
N ILE A 242 1.25 -17.28 -6.99
CA ILE A 242 1.58 -18.52 -6.26
C ILE A 242 2.31 -19.50 -7.19
N GLY A 243 3.40 -20.09 -6.69
CA GLY A 243 4.24 -21.04 -7.43
C GLY A 243 5.33 -20.40 -8.30
N VAL A 244 5.33 -19.08 -8.49
CA VAL A 244 6.37 -18.37 -9.26
C VAL A 244 7.54 -18.00 -8.35
N THR A 245 8.50 -18.93 -8.20
CA THR A 245 9.58 -18.84 -7.20
C THR A 245 10.48 -17.61 -7.35
N VAL A 246 10.79 -17.18 -8.58
CA VAL A 246 11.66 -16.01 -8.83
C VAL A 246 11.03 -14.72 -8.31
N LEU A 247 9.75 -14.49 -8.62
CA LEU A 247 9.02 -13.31 -8.14
C LEU A 247 8.83 -13.36 -6.62
N GLN A 248 8.46 -14.53 -6.08
CA GLN A 248 8.31 -14.72 -4.65
C GLN A 248 9.59 -14.35 -3.88
N LYS A 249 10.75 -14.85 -4.34
CA LYS A 249 12.06 -14.52 -3.75
C LYS A 249 12.36 -13.03 -3.85
N GLY A 250 12.10 -12.41 -5.01
CA GLY A 250 12.28 -10.97 -5.19
C GLY A 250 11.44 -10.16 -4.19
N CYS A 251 10.15 -10.48 -4.05
CA CYS A 251 9.28 -9.81 -3.07
C CYS A 251 9.78 -9.99 -1.64
N MET A 252 10.17 -11.22 -1.25
CA MET A 252 10.70 -11.50 0.09
C MET A 252 11.97 -10.69 0.37
N GLU A 253 12.83 -10.51 -0.64
CA GLU A 253 14.05 -9.74 -0.49
C GLU A 253 13.76 -8.24 -0.30
N CYS A 254 12.80 -7.67 -1.04
CA CYS A 254 12.35 -6.30 -0.80
C CYS A 254 11.86 -6.11 0.65
N PHE A 255 11.05 -7.02 1.17
CA PHE A 255 10.60 -6.96 2.57
C PHE A 255 11.75 -7.13 3.57
N ARG A 256 12.70 -8.05 3.30
CA ARG A 256 13.91 -8.22 4.11
C ARG A 256 14.72 -6.91 4.17
N ASN A 257 14.88 -6.24 3.04
CA ASN A 257 15.54 -4.94 2.97
C ASN A 257 14.77 -3.87 3.76
N GLY A 258 13.43 -3.82 3.63
CA GLY A 258 12.60 -2.90 4.42
C GLY A 258 12.70 -3.13 5.93
N LEU A 259 12.76 -4.39 6.39
CA LEU A 259 13.00 -4.74 7.80
C LEU A 259 14.42 -4.39 8.27
N ASN A 260 15.38 -4.34 7.34
CA ASN A 260 16.78 -4.00 7.59
C ASN A 260 17.12 -2.52 7.34
N SER A 261 16.17 -1.72 6.87
CA SER A 261 16.36 -0.29 6.60
C SER A 261 16.81 0.44 7.87
N SER A 262 17.64 1.46 7.71
CA SER A 262 18.04 2.35 8.81
C SER A 262 16.94 3.34 9.20
N ASP A 263 15.95 3.54 8.33
CA ASP A 263 14.82 4.43 8.58
C ASP A 263 13.72 3.70 9.37
N PRO A 264 13.41 4.13 10.61
CA PRO A 264 12.33 3.55 11.40
C PRO A 264 10.94 3.66 10.74
N GLY A 265 10.72 4.69 9.91
CA GLY A 265 9.47 4.87 9.16
C GLY A 265 9.26 3.76 8.13
N VAL A 266 10.32 3.41 7.40
CA VAL A 266 10.31 2.27 6.46
C VAL A 266 10.07 0.96 7.20
N GLN A 267 10.76 0.73 8.32
CA GLN A 267 10.56 -0.48 9.14
C GLN A 267 9.12 -0.61 9.62
N ALA A 268 8.55 0.45 10.22
CA ALA A 268 7.17 0.47 10.72
C ALA A 268 6.18 0.13 9.59
N ARG A 269 6.35 0.75 8.42
CA ARG A 269 5.48 0.49 7.28
C ARG A 269 5.66 -0.90 6.69
N CYS A 270 6.89 -1.41 6.67
CA CYS A 270 7.20 -2.77 6.26
C CYS A 270 6.46 -3.79 7.15
N TYR A 271 6.47 -3.60 8.47
CA TYR A 271 5.69 -4.43 9.40
C TYR A 271 4.18 -4.41 9.09
N GLN A 272 3.59 -3.23 8.86
CA GLN A 272 2.17 -3.09 8.52
C GLN A 272 1.81 -3.80 7.20
N LEU A 273 2.67 -3.70 6.19
CA LEU A 273 2.47 -4.37 4.91
C LEU A 273 2.61 -5.89 5.07
N LEU A 274 3.61 -6.36 5.80
CA LEU A 274 3.77 -7.79 6.10
C LEU A 274 2.59 -8.37 6.88
N LEU A 275 2.04 -7.61 7.84
CA LEU A 275 0.83 -8.00 8.54
C LEU A 275 -0.30 -8.34 7.56
N SER A 276 -0.52 -7.48 6.56
CA SER A 276 -1.55 -7.71 5.54
C SER A 276 -1.28 -8.96 4.68
N VAL A 277 -0.02 -9.22 4.32
CA VAL A 277 0.38 -10.43 3.58
C VAL A 277 0.18 -11.69 4.43
N PHE A 278 0.51 -11.63 5.73
CA PHE A 278 0.34 -12.76 6.64
C PHE A 278 -1.14 -13.06 6.90
N GLN A 279 -1.99 -12.04 6.94
CA GLN A 279 -3.44 -12.16 7.10
C GLN A 279 -4.19 -12.58 5.84
N HIS A 280 -3.50 -12.70 4.70
CA HIS A 280 -4.15 -13.09 3.45
C HIS A 280 -4.87 -14.45 3.59
N SER A 281 -6.05 -14.56 2.98
CA SER A 281 -6.93 -15.72 3.10
C SER A 281 -6.31 -17.00 2.52
N SER A 282 -5.52 -16.88 1.44
CA SER A 282 -4.78 -17.98 0.84
C SER A 282 -3.51 -18.31 1.64
N ARG A 283 -3.50 -19.49 2.28
CA ARG A 283 -2.32 -20.03 2.99
C ARG A 283 -1.15 -20.36 2.08
N ALA A 284 -1.42 -20.69 0.82
CA ALA A 284 -0.38 -20.92 -0.18
C ALA A 284 0.45 -19.66 -0.45
N LEU A 285 -0.13 -18.47 -0.27
CA LEU A 285 0.59 -17.20 -0.29
C LEU A 285 1.22 -16.89 1.06
N SER A 286 0.46 -16.89 2.16
CA SER A 286 0.93 -16.35 3.45
C SER A 286 2.05 -17.19 4.09
N THR A 287 1.94 -18.52 4.05
CA THR A 287 2.82 -19.42 4.80
C THR A 287 4.30 -19.30 4.41
N PRO A 288 4.67 -19.27 3.11
CA PRO A 288 6.06 -19.04 2.71
C PRO A 288 6.65 -17.72 3.23
N TYR A 289 5.88 -16.63 3.22
CA TYR A 289 6.34 -15.33 3.71
C TYR A 289 6.51 -15.32 5.23
N ILE A 290 5.60 -15.97 5.97
CA ILE A 290 5.72 -16.13 7.42
C ILE A 290 7.01 -16.89 7.75
N HIS A 291 7.25 -18.04 7.13
CA HIS A 291 8.45 -18.83 7.40
C HIS A 291 9.75 -18.10 7.02
N ALA A 292 9.74 -17.33 5.93
CA ALA A 292 10.93 -16.64 5.46
C ALA A 292 11.27 -15.36 6.25
N LEU A 293 10.26 -14.65 6.77
CA LEU A 293 10.43 -13.29 7.31
C LEU A 293 10.16 -13.18 8.82
N ALA A 294 9.27 -14.01 9.39
CA ALA A 294 8.99 -13.95 10.82
C ALA A 294 10.24 -14.18 11.72
N PRO A 295 11.17 -15.10 11.40
CA PRO A 295 12.40 -15.26 12.20
C PRO A 295 13.23 -13.98 12.29
N LEU A 296 13.41 -13.27 11.17
CA LEU A 296 14.13 -12.00 11.13
C LEU A 296 13.43 -10.92 11.97
N MET A 297 12.10 -10.86 11.90
CA MET A 297 11.32 -9.93 12.72
C MET A 297 11.48 -10.21 14.22
N VAL A 298 11.43 -11.49 14.62
CA VAL A 298 11.63 -11.90 16.02
C VAL A 298 13.03 -11.55 16.51
N GLU A 299 14.06 -11.78 15.69
CA GLU A 299 15.44 -11.39 16.00
C GLU A 299 15.56 -9.89 16.25
N LYS A 300 15.00 -9.07 15.34
CA LYS A 300 14.97 -7.60 15.46
C LYS A 300 14.27 -7.14 16.73
N LEU A 301 13.10 -7.70 17.03
CA LEU A 301 12.34 -7.35 18.23
C LEU A 301 13.07 -7.76 19.52
N LYS A 302 13.75 -8.91 19.54
CA LYS A 302 14.58 -9.30 20.69
C LYS A 302 15.78 -8.36 20.89
N ALA A 303 16.37 -7.83 19.81
CA ALA A 303 17.50 -6.91 19.91
C ALA A 303 17.16 -5.58 20.63
N VAL A 304 15.88 -5.19 20.66
CA VAL A 304 15.40 -3.97 21.34
C VAL A 304 15.69 -3.97 22.84
N GLU A 305 15.80 -5.14 23.48
CA GLU A 305 16.22 -5.22 24.89
C GLU A 305 17.60 -4.58 25.10
N ARG A 306 18.53 -4.83 24.18
CA ARG A 306 19.92 -4.34 24.23
C ARG A 306 20.04 -2.93 23.69
N SER A 307 19.22 -2.59 22.70
CA SER A 307 19.20 -1.27 22.05
C SER A 307 17.79 -0.71 22.06
N ARG A 308 17.40 -0.13 23.19
CA ARG A 308 16.07 0.48 23.36
C ARG A 308 15.87 1.66 22.40
N PRO A 309 14.64 1.92 21.95
CA PRO A 309 14.34 3.03 21.06
C PRO A 309 14.67 4.38 21.72
N GLY A 310 15.39 5.22 20.98
CA GLY A 310 15.71 6.59 21.36
C GLY A 310 14.69 7.60 20.83
N THR A 311 13.97 7.26 19.76
CA THR A 311 13.00 8.17 19.11
C THR A 311 11.56 7.61 19.14
N VAL A 312 10.58 8.51 18.93
CA VAL A 312 9.16 8.11 18.80
C VAL A 312 8.97 7.21 17.58
N ALA A 313 9.68 7.46 16.48
CA ALA A 313 9.60 6.66 15.26
C ALA A 313 10.12 5.24 15.45
N GLU A 314 11.26 5.07 16.14
CA GLU A 314 11.78 3.74 16.51
C GLU A 314 10.82 3.00 17.43
N LEU A 315 10.25 3.67 18.44
CA LEU A 315 9.25 3.08 19.31
C LEU A 315 8.04 2.60 18.51
N HIS A 316 7.55 3.42 17.58
CA HIS A 316 6.45 3.05 16.71
C HIS A 316 6.77 1.83 15.84
N ALA A 317 7.97 1.75 15.25
CA ALA A 317 8.40 0.60 14.47
C ALA A 317 8.40 -0.70 15.30
N VAL A 318 8.88 -0.64 16.55
CA VAL A 318 8.83 -1.79 17.48
C VAL A 318 7.38 -2.19 17.78
N GLN A 319 6.49 -1.21 18.01
CA GLN A 319 5.08 -1.47 18.27
C GLN A 319 4.39 -2.17 17.08
N GLU A 320 4.65 -1.73 15.85
CA GLU A 320 4.13 -2.40 14.65
C GLU A 320 4.67 -3.82 14.51
N GLY A 321 5.96 -4.05 14.80
CA GLY A 321 6.54 -5.40 14.79
C GLY A 321 5.89 -6.34 15.80
N ILE A 322 5.62 -5.84 17.02
CA ILE A 322 4.90 -6.62 18.06
C ILE A 322 3.48 -6.95 17.61
N ARG A 323 2.75 -6.01 16.99
CA ARG A 323 1.40 -6.28 16.45
C ARG A 323 1.41 -7.40 15.42
N VAL A 324 2.46 -7.51 14.60
CA VAL A 324 2.58 -8.62 13.65
C VAL A 324 2.73 -9.96 14.38
N LEU A 325 3.57 -10.02 15.42
CA LEU A 325 3.72 -11.24 16.23
C LEU A 325 2.43 -11.61 16.97
N GLU A 326 1.73 -10.64 17.54
CA GLU A 326 0.42 -10.84 18.17
C GLU A 326 -0.60 -11.42 17.20
N ASN A 327 -0.62 -10.92 15.97
CA ASN A 327 -1.46 -11.45 14.93
C ASN A 327 -1.06 -12.88 14.52
N LEU A 328 0.23 -13.21 14.49
CA LEU A 328 0.66 -14.59 14.26
C LEU A 328 0.18 -15.52 15.39
N VAL A 329 0.23 -15.08 16.65
CA VAL A 329 -0.30 -15.82 17.80
C VAL A 329 -1.81 -16.04 17.66
N SER A 330 -2.57 -15.03 17.26
CA SER A 330 -4.04 -15.14 17.11
C SER A 330 -4.43 -16.08 15.97
N MET A 331 -3.65 -16.10 14.90
CA MET A 331 -3.86 -16.98 13.75
C MET A 331 -3.34 -18.41 13.97
N GLY A 332 -2.44 -18.61 14.92
CA GLY A 332 -1.87 -19.91 15.24
C GLY A 332 -2.90 -20.85 15.87
N GLU A 333 -2.90 -22.11 15.44
CA GLU A 333 -3.64 -23.20 16.07
C GLU A 333 -3.20 -23.41 17.52
N ASP A 334 -4.06 -23.99 18.36
CA ASP A 334 -3.81 -24.17 19.79
C ASP A 334 -2.47 -24.87 20.09
N GLN A 335 -2.09 -25.85 19.26
CA GLN A 335 -0.84 -26.61 19.38
C GLN A 335 0.41 -25.78 19.11
N ASN A 336 0.30 -24.77 18.24
CA ASN A 336 1.39 -23.88 17.83
C ASN A 336 1.39 -22.56 18.63
N ARG A 337 0.26 -22.23 19.27
CA ARG A 337 0.08 -20.98 19.99
C ARG A 337 1.00 -20.87 21.20
N VAL A 338 1.29 -21.99 21.87
CA VAL A 338 2.21 -22.02 23.02
C VAL A 338 3.63 -21.61 22.58
N GLN A 339 4.10 -22.10 21.44
CA GLN A 339 5.43 -21.81 20.90
C GLN A 339 5.52 -20.36 20.43
N LEU A 340 4.47 -19.84 19.78
CA LEU A 340 4.42 -18.42 19.38
C LEU A 340 4.38 -17.50 20.60
N LEU A 341 3.62 -17.85 21.64
CA LEU A 341 3.63 -17.13 22.91
C LEU A 341 4.98 -17.24 23.63
N ALA A 342 5.70 -18.36 23.50
CA ALA A 342 7.06 -18.51 24.00
C ALA A 342 8.06 -17.60 23.29
N LEU A 343 7.73 -17.04 22.12
CA LEU A 343 8.50 -15.98 21.47
C LEU A 343 8.05 -14.59 21.92
N LEU A 344 6.73 -14.34 21.95
CA LEU A 344 6.17 -13.03 22.23
C LEU A 344 6.28 -12.61 23.70
N VAL A 345 5.88 -13.47 24.64
CA VAL A 345 5.79 -13.13 26.07
C VAL A 345 7.17 -12.78 26.66
N PRO A 346 8.24 -13.58 26.46
CA PRO A 346 9.57 -13.19 26.95
C PRO A 346 10.08 -11.88 26.32
N THR A 347 9.77 -11.63 25.04
CA THR A 347 10.14 -10.39 24.35
C THR A 347 9.44 -9.17 24.95
N LEU A 348 8.14 -9.27 25.27
CA LEU A 348 7.44 -8.19 25.96
C LEU A 348 7.95 -7.99 27.39
N ILE A 349 8.27 -9.07 28.12
CA ILE A 349 8.79 -8.96 29.49
C ILE A 349 10.17 -8.28 29.49
N SER A 350 11.01 -8.53 28.48
CA SER A 350 12.33 -7.89 28.39
C SER A 350 12.27 -6.37 28.21
N TYR A 351 11.14 -5.86 27.70
CA TYR A 351 10.88 -4.43 27.55
C TYR A 351 10.46 -3.74 28.85
N LEU A 352 10.06 -4.50 29.87
CA LEU A 352 9.67 -3.92 31.16
C LEU A 352 10.87 -3.28 31.85
N LEU A 353 10.66 -2.14 32.51
CA LEU A 353 11.67 -1.51 33.35
C LEU A 353 11.54 -2.01 34.78
N ASP A 354 12.67 -2.10 35.48
CA ASP A 354 12.67 -2.37 36.92
C ASP A 354 12.20 -1.13 37.71
N ASP A 355 11.66 -1.33 38.91
CA ASP A 355 11.05 -0.27 39.72
C ASP A 355 11.97 0.95 39.94
N ASN A 356 13.27 0.71 40.10
CA ASN A 356 14.27 1.77 40.29
C ASN A 356 14.66 2.49 38.98
N ALA A 357 14.44 1.85 37.83
CA ALA A 357 14.79 2.38 36.51
C ALA A 357 13.65 3.20 35.88
N ILE A 358 12.41 3.01 36.32
CA ILE A 358 11.24 3.73 35.77
C ILE A 358 11.35 5.24 36.00
N SER A 359 11.82 5.66 37.18
CA SER A 359 11.91 7.09 37.55
C SER A 359 12.98 7.84 36.76
N SER A 360 14.07 7.17 36.38
CA SER A 360 15.20 7.74 35.64
C SER A 360 15.11 7.51 34.12
N ALA A 361 14.16 6.70 33.64
CA ALA A 361 14.03 6.37 32.23
C ALA A 361 13.47 7.52 31.36
N SER A 362 13.96 7.58 30.12
CA SER A 362 13.44 8.49 29.09
C SER A 362 11.94 8.25 28.85
N GLN A 363 11.24 9.28 28.34
CA GLN A 363 9.82 9.17 28.04
C GLN A 363 9.53 8.06 27.01
N ILE A 364 10.42 7.86 26.03
CA ILE A 364 10.31 6.80 25.02
C ILE A 364 10.44 5.41 25.66
N SER A 365 11.44 5.21 26.54
CA SER A 365 11.64 3.94 27.24
C SER A 365 10.46 3.62 28.18
N ARG A 366 9.90 4.64 28.84
CA ARG A 366 8.65 4.49 29.61
C ARG A 366 7.45 4.15 28.73
N GLY A 367 7.37 4.73 27.53
CA GLY A 367 6.35 4.40 26.53
C GLY A 367 6.44 2.92 26.09
N LEU A 368 7.64 2.40 25.86
CA LEU A 368 7.86 0.99 25.54
C LEU A 368 7.44 0.07 26.71
N HIS A 369 7.81 0.43 27.95
CA HIS A 369 7.41 -0.30 29.15
C HIS A 369 5.89 -0.38 29.31
N GLU A 370 5.20 0.75 29.21
CA GLU A 370 3.74 0.81 29.33
C GLU A 370 3.05 -0.02 28.24
N PHE A 371 3.50 0.13 26.98
CA PHE A 371 3.01 -0.66 25.86
C PHE A 371 3.19 -2.16 26.11
N ALA A 372 4.38 -2.59 26.55
CA ALA A 372 4.64 -4.01 26.81
C ALA A 372 3.77 -4.56 27.97
N LEU A 373 3.62 -3.78 29.05
CA LEU A 373 2.79 -4.17 30.19
C LEU A 373 1.32 -4.30 29.81
N GLN A 374 0.78 -3.36 29.03
CA GLN A 374 -0.59 -3.43 28.53
C GLN A 374 -0.84 -4.68 27.69
N ASN A 375 0.07 -5.00 26.76
CA ASN A 375 -0.06 -6.21 25.94
C ASN A 375 0.04 -7.49 26.78
N LEU A 376 0.95 -7.56 27.75
CA LEU A 376 1.04 -8.71 28.67
C LEU A 376 -0.23 -8.90 29.50
N MET A 377 -0.82 -7.79 29.99
CA MET A 377 -2.09 -7.81 30.72
C MET A 377 -3.28 -8.21 29.85
N GLN A 378 -3.23 -7.98 28.54
CA GLN A 378 -4.24 -8.41 27.59
C GLN A 378 -4.07 -9.88 27.17
N ILE A 379 -2.84 -10.32 26.91
CA ILE A 379 -2.51 -11.69 26.46
C ILE A 379 -2.82 -12.72 27.55
N GLY A 380 -2.54 -12.41 28.82
CA GLY A 380 -2.73 -13.35 29.93
C GLY A 380 -4.16 -13.91 30.03
N PRO A 381 -5.20 -13.05 30.08
CA PRO A 381 -6.60 -13.49 30.05
C PRO A 381 -7.04 -14.13 28.74
N LEU A 382 -6.48 -13.73 27.60
CA LEU A 382 -6.83 -14.29 26.29
C LEU A 382 -6.34 -15.73 26.12
N TYR A 383 -5.15 -16.06 26.64
CA TYR A 383 -4.53 -17.38 26.49
C TYR A 383 -4.02 -17.96 27.82
N PRO A 384 -4.89 -18.20 28.82
CA PRO A 384 -4.47 -18.43 30.19
C PRO A 384 -3.63 -19.69 30.40
N ALA A 385 -3.96 -20.80 29.73
CA ALA A 385 -3.21 -22.05 29.85
C ALA A 385 -1.81 -21.92 29.24
N ALA A 386 -1.73 -21.44 27.99
CA ALA A 386 -0.46 -21.26 27.29
C ALA A 386 0.43 -20.22 27.98
N PHE A 387 -0.14 -19.10 28.44
CA PHE A 387 0.58 -18.07 29.17
C PHE A 387 1.20 -18.60 30.46
N LYS A 388 0.45 -19.41 31.23
CA LYS A 388 0.97 -20.06 32.44
C LYS A 388 2.14 -21.00 32.15
N ILE A 389 2.08 -21.75 31.05
CA ILE A 389 3.18 -22.63 30.64
C ILE A 389 4.44 -21.81 30.34
N VAL A 390 4.31 -20.75 29.55
CA VAL A 390 5.44 -19.90 29.12
C VAL A 390 6.06 -19.16 30.31
N VAL A 391 5.25 -18.52 31.15
CA VAL A 391 5.75 -17.80 32.34
C VAL A 391 6.27 -18.77 33.40
N GLY A 392 5.68 -19.96 33.51
CA GLY A 392 6.14 -21.02 34.42
C GLY A 392 7.48 -21.62 34.04
N ALA A 393 7.85 -21.58 32.75
CA ALA A 393 9.12 -22.10 32.26
C ALA A 393 10.34 -21.27 32.70
N ALA A 394 10.15 -20.00 33.12
CA ALA A 394 11.24 -19.13 33.55
C ALA A 394 10.82 -18.29 34.78
N PRO A 395 11.24 -18.64 36.01
CA PRO A 395 10.82 -17.95 37.23
C PRO A 395 11.24 -16.47 37.28
N GLU A 396 12.34 -16.10 36.61
CA GLU A 396 12.81 -14.71 36.48
C GLU A 396 11.84 -13.84 35.67
N LEU A 397 11.22 -14.39 34.62
CA LEU A 397 10.22 -13.67 33.84
C LEU A 397 8.96 -13.39 34.67
N LYS A 398 8.57 -14.37 35.50
CA LYS A 398 7.43 -14.25 36.40
C LYS A 398 7.64 -13.16 37.43
N SER A 399 8.80 -13.13 38.10
CA SER A 399 9.08 -12.12 39.13
C SER A 399 9.11 -10.70 38.56
N ARG A 400 9.72 -10.51 37.39
CA ARG A 400 9.76 -9.22 36.69
C ARG A 400 8.37 -8.73 36.29
N LEU A 401 7.52 -9.62 35.77
CA LEU A 401 6.13 -9.30 35.43
C LEU A 401 5.31 -8.93 36.68
N GLU A 402 5.40 -9.71 37.76
CA GLU A 402 4.68 -9.44 39.01
C GLU A 402 5.13 -8.13 39.68
N SER A 403 6.41 -7.75 39.55
CA SER A 403 6.91 -6.45 40.02
C SER A 403 6.29 -5.31 39.22
N ALA A 404 6.36 -5.39 37.89
CA ALA A 404 5.81 -4.37 37.00
C ALA A 404 4.29 -4.17 37.19
N ILE A 405 3.52 -5.26 37.37
CA ILE A 405 2.09 -5.17 37.65
C ILE A 405 1.82 -4.46 38.98
N ARG A 406 2.58 -4.79 40.04
CA ARG A 406 2.43 -4.14 41.37
C ARG A 406 2.77 -2.66 41.30
N ALA A 407 3.87 -2.29 40.64
CA ALA A 407 4.27 -0.91 40.44
C ALA A 407 3.20 -0.11 39.67
N ASN A 408 2.62 -0.70 38.62
CA ASN A 408 1.55 -0.05 37.85
C ASN A 408 0.26 0.12 38.66
N GLN A 409 -0.14 -0.88 39.44
CA GLN A 409 -1.30 -0.78 40.34
C GLN A 409 -1.11 0.31 41.41
N ALA A 410 0.09 0.41 42.00
CA ALA A 410 0.41 1.45 42.97
C ALA A 410 0.37 2.86 42.33
N SER A 411 0.96 3.01 41.14
CA SER A 411 0.94 4.26 40.37
C SER A 411 -0.48 4.69 39.99
N ASN A 412 -1.32 3.76 39.53
CA ASN A 412 -2.71 4.05 39.17
C ASN A 412 -3.58 4.40 40.39
N LYS A 413 -3.38 3.71 41.53
CA LYS A 413 -4.04 4.08 42.79
C LYS A 413 -3.62 5.47 43.27
N ALA A 414 -2.34 5.81 43.17
CA ALA A 414 -1.84 7.15 43.51
C ALA A 414 -2.42 8.24 42.60
N LYS A 415 -2.49 8.00 41.29
CA LYS A 415 -3.14 8.92 40.33
C LYS A 415 -4.63 9.08 40.60
N ALA A 416 -5.34 8.01 40.95
CA ALA A 416 -6.76 8.06 41.30
C ALA A 416 -7.00 8.84 42.60
N ALA A 417 -6.16 8.62 43.62
CA ALA A 417 -6.20 9.39 44.88
C ALA A 417 -5.89 10.88 44.65
N ALA A 418 -4.91 11.20 43.79
CA ALA A 418 -4.58 12.59 43.43
C ALA A 418 -5.71 13.29 42.66
N ARG A 419 -6.47 12.58 41.81
CA ARG A 419 -7.66 13.13 41.13
C ARG A 419 -8.81 13.40 42.09
N LEU A 420 -9.01 12.55 43.10
CA LEU A 420 -10.01 12.76 44.15
C LEU A 420 -9.62 13.90 45.13
N ALA A 421 -8.33 14.19 45.25
CA ALA A 421 -7.79 15.28 46.06
C ALA A 421 -7.69 16.63 45.32
N GLN A 422 -8.02 16.70 44.01
CA GLN A 422 -8.14 17.98 43.32
C GLN A 422 -9.39 18.73 43.80
N PRO A 423 -9.28 20.00 44.26
CA PRO A 423 -10.45 20.78 44.65
C PRO A 423 -11.39 20.93 43.46
N ALA A 424 -12.69 20.74 43.68
CA ALA A 424 -13.72 21.13 42.71
C ALA A 424 -13.58 22.64 42.46
N VAL A 425 -12.93 23.01 41.35
CA VAL A 425 -12.96 24.40 40.88
C VAL A 425 -14.40 24.64 40.48
N GLN A 426 -15.13 25.39 41.32
CA GLN A 426 -16.45 25.91 41.00
C GLN A 426 -16.33 26.67 39.68
N ALA A 427 -16.81 26.09 38.60
CA ALA A 427 -16.99 26.79 37.34
C ALA A 427 -18.05 27.87 37.58
N ALA A 428 -17.61 29.12 37.75
CA ALA A 428 -18.51 30.26 37.78
C ALA A 428 -19.22 30.33 36.40
N PRO A 429 -20.57 30.33 36.34
CA PRO A 429 -21.28 30.40 35.08
C PRO A 429 -21.05 31.78 34.46
N THR A 430 -20.33 31.81 33.33
CA THR A 430 -20.00 33.05 32.64
C THR A 430 -21.08 33.36 31.60
N ILE A 431 -22.24 33.86 32.05
CA ILE A 431 -23.16 34.58 31.17
C ILE A 431 -22.81 36.07 31.31
N LYS A 432 -22.06 36.61 30.35
CA LYS A 432 -21.90 38.07 30.20
C LYS A 432 -22.92 38.57 29.19
N LEU A 433 -24.07 39.04 29.67
CA LEU A 433 -24.99 39.86 28.88
C LEU A 433 -24.32 41.22 28.67
N LYS A 434 -23.99 41.56 27.42
CA LYS A 434 -23.61 42.93 27.04
C LYS A 434 -24.89 43.69 26.66
N THR A 435 -25.34 44.57 27.55
CA THR A 435 -26.25 45.66 27.22
C THR A 435 -25.51 46.97 27.43
N SER A 436 -25.03 47.58 26.35
CA SER A 436 -24.66 48.98 26.32
C SER A 436 -25.17 49.57 25.01
N PHE A 437 -26.37 50.14 25.08
CA PHE A 437 -26.81 51.20 24.18
C PHE A 437 -26.14 52.48 24.67
N PHE A 438 -25.35 53.13 23.82
CA PHE A 438 -25.29 54.57 23.56
C PHE A 438 -24.32 54.80 22.40
#